data_AF-A0A2D8Z3U8-F1
#
_entry.id   AF-A0A2D8Z3U8-F1
#
_cell.length_a   1.000
_cell.length_b   1.000
_cell.length_c   1.000
_cell.angle_alpha   90.00
_cell.angle_beta   90.00
_cell.angle_gamma   90.00
#
_symmetry.space_group_name_H-M   'P 1'
#
loop_
_entity.id
_entity.type
_entity.pdbx_description
1 polymer ?
#
loop_
_entity_poly.entity_id
_entity_poly.type
_entity_poly.pdbx_seq_one_letter_code
_entity_poly.pdbx_strand_id
1 'polypeptide(L)'
;MRLIFSFIFLSLMALRLCSAQAIDYKKQIAPILASKCNSCHTAKKKESDKKPKAGLALDTPTGIRAGGVLEAGDALSSELFVRVSLPKTAEDLMPPVDDGGPLSSREIELIKKWIDDGARFGSGSAEGLGKIDKDLDARKVLGMPAREPNADAITHLEGIGATITPIAVTLPEYLSLEWISTYHKITDKEIEQTLHLAPNIVELDLSRTKVTNEGLKHVGKLARLTHLNLSRTAIDDNGIKSLSELRSLEWLNLYGTKVTDASIAIISKYRDLKAVYLWNTSVTDEGASSLRRALPDAKVVRDTDARANRFDDLDKPNRFDF
;
A
#
# COMPACT_ATOMS: atom_id res chain seq x y z
N MET A 1 60.32 42.31 -13.45
CA MET A 1 59.45 41.42 -12.64
C MET A 1 58.14 41.21 -13.40
N ARG A 2 58.06 40.14 -14.21
CA ARG A 2 56.82 39.71 -14.91
C ARG A 2 56.71 38.20 -14.71
N LEU A 3 55.76 37.79 -13.88
CA LEU A 3 55.45 36.39 -13.57
C LEU A 3 54.50 35.84 -14.63
N ILE A 4 54.91 34.76 -15.29
CA ILE A 4 54.08 33.96 -16.21
C ILE A 4 53.45 32.85 -15.37
N PHE A 5 52.15 32.93 -15.11
CA PHE A 5 51.40 31.83 -14.51
C PHE A 5 50.92 30.90 -15.64
N SER A 6 51.52 29.71 -15.70
CA SER A 6 51.09 28.61 -16.55
C SER A 6 49.87 27.94 -15.93
N PHE A 7 48.69 28.15 -16.52
CA PHE A 7 47.49 27.37 -16.21
C PHE A 7 47.46 26.13 -17.11
N ILE A 8 47.91 25.00 -16.58
CA ILE A 8 47.67 23.70 -17.21
C ILE A 8 46.30 23.21 -16.76
N PHE A 9 45.38 23.17 -17.73
CA PHE A 9 44.04 22.62 -17.65
C PHE A 9 44.08 21.15 -17.21
N LEU A 10 43.62 20.85 -15.99
CA LEU A 10 43.29 19.48 -15.58
C LEU A 10 41.89 19.16 -16.12
N SER A 11 41.84 18.46 -17.26
CA SER A 11 40.61 17.93 -17.86
C SER A 11 39.96 16.91 -16.91
N LEU A 12 38.98 17.34 -16.11
CA LEU A 12 38.08 16.44 -15.41
C LEU A 12 37.19 15.73 -16.43
N MET A 13 37.53 14.46 -16.71
CA MET A 13 36.64 13.54 -17.42
C MET A 13 35.46 13.25 -16.49
N ALA A 14 34.33 13.92 -16.72
CA ALA A 14 33.10 13.68 -15.98
C ALA A 14 32.64 12.23 -16.23
N LEU A 15 32.81 11.36 -15.23
CA LEU A 15 32.11 10.08 -15.20
C LEU A 15 30.61 10.39 -15.20
N ARG A 16 29.95 10.16 -16.35
CA ARG A 16 28.50 10.09 -16.41
C ARG A 16 28.07 8.89 -15.57
N LEU A 17 27.61 9.14 -14.36
CA LEU A 17 26.77 8.21 -13.62
C LEU A 17 25.55 7.90 -14.51
N CYS A 18 25.58 6.73 -15.14
CA CYS A 18 24.42 6.19 -15.83
C CYS A 18 23.40 5.87 -14.73
N SER A 19 22.42 6.76 -14.52
CA SER A 19 21.28 6.43 -13.67
C SER A 19 20.58 5.25 -14.29
N ALA A 20 20.57 4.10 -13.60
CA ALA A 20 19.83 2.93 -14.06
C ALA A 20 18.36 3.35 -14.24
N GLN A 21 17.89 3.27 -15.49
CA GLN A 21 16.54 3.69 -15.87
C GLN A 21 15.50 2.97 -14.98
N ALA A 22 14.59 3.73 -14.38
CA ALA A 22 13.48 3.18 -13.61
C ALA A 22 12.60 2.27 -14.50
N ILE A 23 12.04 1.21 -13.91
CA ILE A 23 11.16 0.29 -14.64
C ILE A 23 9.87 1.02 -15.07
N ASP A 24 9.50 0.89 -16.34
CA ASP A 24 8.21 1.31 -16.88
C ASP A 24 7.23 0.13 -16.77
N TYR A 25 6.29 0.21 -15.82
CA TYR A 25 5.34 -0.87 -15.57
C TYR A 25 4.53 -1.23 -16.82
N LYS A 26 4.02 -0.25 -17.56
CA LYS A 26 3.14 -0.52 -18.72
C LYS A 26 3.88 -1.23 -19.85
N LYS A 27 5.16 -0.90 -20.04
CA LYS A 27 5.97 -1.48 -21.12
C LYS A 27 6.66 -2.77 -20.73
N GLN A 28 7.03 -2.94 -19.45
CA GLN A 28 7.94 -4.00 -19.03
C GLN A 28 7.31 -5.01 -18.08
N ILE A 29 6.32 -4.62 -17.26
CA ILE A 29 5.74 -5.49 -16.23
C ILE A 29 4.34 -5.96 -16.61
N ALA A 30 3.46 -5.04 -17.02
CA ALA A 30 2.10 -5.37 -17.42
C ALA A 30 2.03 -6.45 -18.52
N PRO A 31 2.91 -6.47 -19.54
CA PRO A 31 2.91 -7.55 -20.54
C PRO A 31 3.28 -8.92 -19.96
N ILE A 32 4.16 -8.96 -18.95
CA ILE A 32 4.52 -10.20 -18.25
C ILE A 32 3.30 -10.70 -17.49
N LEU A 33 2.67 -9.85 -16.66
CA LEU A 33 1.47 -10.24 -15.91
C LEU A 33 0.31 -10.66 -16.83
N ALA A 34 0.12 -9.93 -17.93
CA ALA A 34 -0.91 -10.25 -18.93
C ALA A 34 -0.73 -11.62 -19.57
N SER A 35 0.51 -11.98 -19.92
CA SER A 35 0.80 -13.25 -20.58
C SER A 35 0.92 -14.43 -19.61
N LYS A 36 1.42 -14.20 -18.40
CA LYS A 36 1.78 -15.25 -17.43
C LYS A 36 0.76 -15.48 -16.33
N CYS A 37 0.00 -14.46 -15.94
CA CYS A 37 -0.79 -14.48 -14.71
C CYS A 37 -2.30 -14.29 -14.95
N ASN A 38 -2.68 -13.49 -15.95
CA ASN A 38 -4.06 -13.03 -16.09
C ASN A 38 -5.04 -14.10 -16.60
N SER A 39 -4.57 -15.26 -17.07
CA SER A 39 -5.48 -16.39 -17.35
C SER A 39 -6.25 -16.84 -16.10
N CYS A 40 -5.63 -16.68 -14.92
CA CYS A 40 -6.18 -17.09 -13.63
C CYS A 40 -6.41 -15.93 -12.64
N HIS A 41 -5.62 -14.86 -12.73
CA HIS A 41 -5.62 -13.73 -11.81
C HIS A 41 -6.18 -12.46 -12.47
N THR A 42 -7.40 -12.53 -12.99
CA THR A 42 -8.09 -11.37 -13.59
C THR A 42 -9.23 -10.90 -12.69
N ALA A 43 -9.37 -9.58 -12.52
CA ALA A 43 -10.47 -8.96 -11.80
C ALA A 43 -11.82 -9.32 -12.45
N LYS A 44 -12.83 -9.57 -11.61
CA LYS A 44 -14.21 -9.80 -12.06
C LYS A 44 -14.78 -8.50 -12.64
N LYS A 45 -15.23 -8.50 -13.90
CA LYS A 45 -15.78 -7.30 -14.58
C LYS A 45 -17.30 -7.35 -14.68
N LYS A 46 -17.88 -8.55 -14.72
CA LYS A 46 -19.32 -8.82 -14.74
C LYS A 46 -19.64 -9.97 -13.78
N GLU A 47 -20.90 -10.04 -13.35
CA GLU A 47 -21.32 -11.08 -12.40
C GLU A 47 -21.11 -12.51 -12.93
N SER A 48 -21.16 -12.69 -14.26
CA SER A 48 -20.92 -13.94 -14.98
C SER A 48 -19.45 -14.36 -15.07
N ASP A 49 -18.50 -13.48 -14.77
CA ASP A 49 -17.08 -13.79 -14.93
C ASP A 49 -16.59 -14.72 -13.81
N LYS A 50 -15.62 -15.59 -14.15
CA LYS A 50 -14.97 -16.47 -13.18
C LYS A 50 -14.25 -15.63 -12.12
N LYS A 51 -14.36 -16.04 -10.85
CA LYS A 51 -13.61 -15.41 -9.76
C LYS A 51 -12.10 -15.64 -9.95
N PRO A 52 -11.24 -14.64 -9.66
CA PRO A 52 -9.79 -14.83 -9.72
C PRO A 52 -9.36 -15.94 -8.76
N LYS A 53 -8.38 -16.76 -9.18
CA LYS A 53 -7.75 -17.75 -8.29
C LYS A 53 -7.16 -17.03 -7.08
N ALA A 54 -7.35 -17.64 -5.90
CA ALA A 54 -6.94 -17.09 -4.61
C ALA A 54 -7.49 -15.67 -4.29
N GLY A 55 -8.52 -15.20 -4.99
CA GLY A 55 -9.05 -13.84 -4.81
C GLY A 55 -8.08 -12.73 -5.25
N LEU A 56 -7.03 -13.08 -5.98
CA LEU A 56 -5.95 -12.18 -6.40
C LEU A 56 -6.15 -11.75 -7.87
N ALA A 57 -6.25 -10.45 -8.10
CA ALA A 57 -6.29 -9.87 -9.45
C ALA A 57 -4.96 -9.18 -9.77
N LEU A 58 -4.31 -9.61 -10.85
CA LEU A 58 -3.02 -9.11 -11.33
C LEU A 58 -3.13 -8.32 -12.65
N ASP A 59 -4.34 -8.14 -13.17
CA ASP A 59 -4.62 -7.40 -14.40
C ASP A 59 -4.88 -5.90 -14.16
N THR A 60 -4.95 -5.46 -12.90
CA THR A 60 -5.17 -4.05 -12.54
C THR A 60 -4.26 -3.63 -11.38
N PRO A 61 -3.74 -2.38 -11.35
CA PRO A 61 -2.96 -1.88 -10.22
C PRO A 61 -3.67 -2.00 -8.87
N THR A 62 -4.97 -1.71 -8.82
CA THR A 62 -5.79 -1.81 -7.60
C THR A 62 -5.90 -3.26 -7.12
N GLY A 63 -6.13 -4.21 -8.03
CA GLY A 63 -6.15 -5.64 -7.71
C GLY A 63 -4.82 -6.11 -7.14
N ILE A 64 -3.71 -5.68 -7.76
CA ILE A 64 -2.37 -6.06 -7.35
C ILE A 64 -2.05 -5.54 -5.95
N ARG A 65 -2.38 -4.26 -5.66
CA ARG A 65 -2.17 -3.64 -4.34
C ARG A 65 -3.04 -4.28 -3.26
N ALA A 66 -4.32 -4.48 -3.56
CA ALA A 66 -5.28 -5.03 -2.60
C ALA A 66 -5.06 -6.53 -2.33
N GLY A 67 -4.38 -7.23 -3.24
CA GLY A 67 -4.09 -8.66 -3.15
C GLY A 67 -3.05 -9.05 -2.10
N GLY A 68 -2.34 -8.08 -1.50
CA GLY A 68 -1.37 -8.34 -0.43
C GLY A 68 -0.12 -9.12 -0.87
N VAL A 69 0.14 -9.21 -2.18
CA VAL A 69 1.29 -9.95 -2.74
C VAL A 69 2.52 -9.08 -2.97
N LEU A 70 2.41 -7.78 -2.73
CA LEU A 70 3.47 -6.80 -2.96
C LEU A 70 3.86 -6.09 -1.67
N GLU A 71 5.16 -6.09 -1.43
CA GLU A 71 5.86 -5.32 -0.41
C GLU A 71 6.78 -4.34 -1.16
N ALA A 72 6.26 -3.14 -1.47
CA ALA A 72 7.00 -2.14 -2.24
C ALA A 72 8.36 -1.81 -1.60
N GLY A 73 9.41 -1.78 -2.40
CA GLY A 73 10.79 -1.58 -1.97
C GLY A 73 11.48 -2.83 -1.41
N ASP A 74 10.78 -3.97 -1.33
CA ASP A 74 11.33 -5.22 -0.82
C ASP A 74 10.79 -6.43 -1.59
N ALA A 75 11.47 -6.77 -2.69
CA ALA A 75 11.10 -7.94 -3.48
C ALA A 75 11.22 -9.24 -2.68
N LEU A 76 12.22 -9.39 -1.80
CA LEU A 76 12.43 -10.65 -1.09
C LEU A 76 11.30 -10.96 -0.09
N SER A 77 10.64 -9.92 0.44
CA SER A 77 9.46 -10.06 1.29
C SER A 77 8.13 -10.08 0.52
N SER A 78 8.14 -9.84 -0.79
CA SER A 78 6.93 -9.81 -1.62
C SER A 78 6.55 -11.22 -2.08
N GLU A 79 5.35 -11.69 -1.69
CA GLU A 79 4.83 -13.00 -2.10
C GLU A 79 4.87 -13.20 -3.63
N LEU A 80 4.58 -12.16 -4.41
CA LEU A 80 4.67 -12.21 -5.87
C LEU A 80 6.07 -12.63 -6.33
N PHE A 81 7.12 -12.03 -5.78
CA PHE A 81 8.50 -12.33 -6.18
C PHE A 81 8.95 -13.70 -5.69
N VAL A 82 8.59 -14.07 -4.45
CA VAL A 82 8.89 -15.39 -3.89
C VAL A 82 8.34 -16.48 -4.81
N ARG A 83 7.05 -16.39 -5.15
CA ARG A 83 6.33 -17.40 -5.94
C ARG A 83 6.87 -17.57 -7.35
N VAL A 84 7.25 -16.48 -8.03
CA VAL A 84 7.79 -16.55 -9.40
C VAL A 84 9.25 -17.01 -9.45
N SER A 85 9.94 -17.03 -8.31
CA SER A 85 11.38 -17.39 -8.21
C SER A 85 11.62 -18.80 -7.70
N LEU A 86 10.56 -19.56 -7.39
CA LEU A 86 10.69 -20.93 -6.88
C LEU A 86 11.28 -21.89 -7.95
N PRO A 87 11.89 -23.02 -7.53
CA PRO A 87 12.28 -24.07 -8.45
C PRO A 87 11.08 -24.58 -9.27
N LYS A 88 11.33 -25.01 -10.51
CA LYS A 88 10.27 -25.53 -11.41
C LYS A 88 9.51 -26.74 -10.85
N THR A 89 10.07 -27.41 -9.85
CA THR A 89 9.50 -28.58 -9.18
C THR A 89 8.66 -28.21 -7.96
N ALA A 90 8.61 -26.94 -7.55
CA ALA A 90 7.84 -26.51 -6.40
C ALA A 90 6.36 -26.42 -6.76
N GLU A 91 5.50 -27.02 -5.94
CA GLU A 91 4.04 -26.98 -6.09
C GLU A 91 3.49 -25.55 -6.01
N ASP A 92 4.14 -24.73 -5.19
CA ASP A 92 3.79 -23.35 -4.94
C ASP A 92 4.25 -22.36 -6.03
N LEU A 93 4.97 -22.83 -7.06
CA LEU A 93 5.44 -22.02 -8.17
C LEU A 93 4.28 -21.38 -8.92
N MET A 94 4.38 -20.07 -9.13
CA MET A 94 3.40 -19.34 -9.95
C MET A 94 4.11 -18.61 -11.10
N PRO A 95 3.58 -18.68 -12.33
CA PRO A 95 2.49 -19.57 -12.73
C PRO A 95 2.94 -21.05 -12.77
N PRO A 96 1.99 -22.00 -12.61
CA PRO A 96 2.29 -23.44 -12.70
C PRO A 96 2.95 -23.83 -14.01
N VAL A 97 3.70 -24.94 -14.01
CA VAL A 97 4.44 -25.41 -15.19
C VAL A 97 3.49 -25.74 -16.36
N ASP A 98 2.31 -26.24 -16.04
CA ASP A 98 1.27 -26.71 -16.96
C ASP A 98 0.25 -25.63 -17.36
N ASP A 99 0.22 -24.47 -16.69
CA ASP A 99 -0.73 -23.38 -16.94
C ASP A 99 -0.05 -22.01 -16.81
N GLY A 100 0.25 -21.36 -17.93
CA GLY A 100 0.98 -20.08 -18.00
C GLY A 100 2.50 -20.22 -18.09
N GLY A 101 3.07 -21.26 -17.48
CA GLY A 101 4.47 -21.68 -17.56
C GLY A 101 5.46 -20.69 -16.92
N PRO A 102 6.57 -21.16 -16.29
CA PRO A 102 7.38 -20.33 -15.41
C PRO A 102 7.95 -19.10 -16.14
N LEU A 103 8.17 -18.02 -15.39
CA LEU A 103 8.82 -16.83 -15.91
C LEU A 103 10.28 -17.15 -16.26
N SER A 104 10.80 -16.48 -17.28
CA SER A 104 12.22 -16.47 -17.58
C SER A 104 13.00 -15.69 -16.52
N SER A 105 14.30 -15.96 -16.37
CA SER A 105 15.17 -15.23 -15.44
C SER A 105 15.11 -13.71 -15.64
N ARG A 106 15.02 -13.26 -16.90
CA ARG A 106 14.90 -11.83 -17.23
C ARG A 106 13.57 -11.22 -16.77
N GLU A 107 12.47 -11.95 -16.88
CA GLU A 107 11.16 -11.49 -16.40
C GLU A 107 11.12 -11.44 -14.87
N ILE A 108 11.72 -12.43 -14.19
CA ILE A 108 11.87 -12.44 -12.72
C ILE A 108 12.70 -11.23 -12.26
N GLU A 109 13.82 -10.93 -12.93
CA GLU A 109 14.65 -9.76 -12.63
C GLU A 109 13.90 -8.44 -12.83
N LEU A 110 13.08 -8.32 -13.87
CA LEU A 110 12.25 -7.14 -14.10
C LEU A 110 11.20 -6.96 -12.99
N ILE A 111 10.51 -8.04 -12.58
CA ILE A 111 9.57 -8.01 -11.46
C ILE A 111 10.28 -7.64 -10.17
N LYS A 112 11.43 -8.25 -9.88
CA LYS A 112 12.25 -7.92 -8.70
C LYS A 112 12.60 -6.45 -8.68
N LYS A 113 13.17 -5.94 -9.78
CA LYS A 113 13.58 -4.54 -9.88
C LYS A 113 12.39 -3.60 -9.77
N TRP A 114 11.26 -3.93 -10.38
CA TRP A 114 10.05 -3.13 -10.27
C TRP A 114 9.55 -3.02 -8.82
N ILE A 115 9.56 -4.12 -8.08
CA ILE A 115 9.18 -4.14 -6.67
C ILE A 115 10.18 -3.35 -5.83
N ASP A 116 11.48 -3.60 -6.01
CA ASP A 116 12.56 -2.88 -5.31
C ASP A 116 12.53 -1.36 -5.62
N ASP A 117 12.11 -0.97 -6.83
CA ASP A 117 11.89 0.42 -7.26
C ASP A 117 10.56 1.01 -6.71
N GLY A 118 9.85 0.28 -5.84
CA GLY A 118 8.64 0.74 -5.15
C GLY A 118 7.32 0.32 -5.82
N ALA A 119 7.33 -0.68 -6.70
CA ALA A 119 6.14 -1.23 -7.37
C ALA A 119 5.24 -0.15 -8.04
N ARG A 120 5.86 0.80 -8.75
CA ARG A 120 5.18 1.92 -9.40
C ARG A 120 4.46 1.50 -10.67
N PHE A 121 3.23 1.97 -10.87
CA PHE A 121 2.39 1.58 -12.03
C PHE A 121 2.39 2.61 -13.18
N GLY A 122 2.99 3.79 -12.96
CA GLY A 122 3.21 4.82 -13.98
C GLY A 122 4.54 4.65 -14.72
N SER A 123 4.67 5.27 -15.89
CA SER A 123 5.97 5.46 -16.55
C SER A 123 6.76 6.52 -15.78
N GLY A 124 8.04 6.28 -15.48
CA GLY A 124 8.86 7.11 -14.61
C GLY A 124 8.75 8.63 -14.81
N SER A 125 7.89 9.24 -13.99
CA SER A 125 7.83 10.61 -13.47
C SER A 125 6.60 10.61 -12.56
N ALA A 126 6.68 11.28 -11.42
CA ALA A 126 5.69 11.28 -10.34
C ALA A 126 4.22 11.31 -10.84
N GLU A 127 3.53 10.17 -10.72
CA GLU A 127 2.07 10.06 -10.77
C GLU A 127 1.68 9.01 -9.74
N GLY A 128 1.11 9.50 -8.63
CA GLY A 128 0.72 8.72 -7.45
C GLY A 128 -0.45 7.78 -7.69
N LEU A 129 -0.69 6.98 -6.66
CA LEU A 129 -1.96 6.39 -6.24
C LEU A 129 -2.96 6.05 -7.35
N GLY A 130 -3.17 4.75 -7.56
CA GLY A 130 -4.18 4.26 -8.47
C GLY A 130 -5.51 4.97 -8.19
N LYS A 131 -6.08 5.58 -9.23
CA LYS A 131 -7.48 5.98 -9.24
C LYS A 131 -8.31 4.76 -8.86
N ILE A 132 -8.75 4.72 -7.61
CA ILE A 132 -9.83 3.86 -7.15
C ILE A 132 -11.12 4.43 -7.73
N ASP A 133 -12.09 3.52 -7.92
CA ASP A 133 -13.36 3.66 -8.63
C ASP A 133 -14.08 5.01 -8.43
N LYS A 134 -14.99 5.36 -9.35
CA LYS A 134 -15.74 6.63 -9.40
C LYS A 134 -16.65 6.92 -8.17
N ASP A 135 -16.46 6.20 -7.07
CA ASP A 135 -17.24 6.20 -5.84
C ASP A 135 -16.38 6.44 -4.57
N LEU A 136 -15.31 7.23 -4.68
CA LEU A 136 -15.11 8.25 -3.64
C LEU A 136 -16.42 9.04 -3.68
N ASP A 137 -17.25 8.98 -2.65
CA ASP A 137 -18.47 9.78 -2.62
C ASP A 137 -18.02 11.24 -2.56
N ALA A 138 -17.81 11.82 -3.75
CA ALA A 138 -17.36 13.18 -3.92
C ALA A 138 -18.29 14.10 -3.12
N ARG A 139 -19.54 13.71 -2.86
CA ARG A 139 -20.50 14.46 -2.04
C ARG A 139 -20.06 14.61 -0.56
N LYS A 140 -19.37 13.65 0.04
CA LYS A 140 -18.86 13.78 1.43
C LYS A 140 -17.59 14.61 1.51
N VAL A 141 -16.71 14.42 0.54
CA VAL A 141 -15.48 15.19 0.37
C VAL A 141 -15.83 16.67 0.07
N LEU A 142 -16.74 16.92 -0.89
CA LEU A 142 -17.28 18.23 -1.31
C LEU A 142 -18.24 18.89 -0.30
N GLY A 143 -18.80 18.12 0.65
CA GLY A 143 -19.67 18.66 1.71
C GLY A 143 -18.92 19.48 2.76
N MET A 144 -17.59 19.43 2.74
CA MET A 144 -16.71 20.23 3.58
C MET A 144 -16.04 21.29 2.69
N PRO A 145 -16.25 22.61 2.92
CA PRO A 145 -15.61 23.64 2.12
C PRO A 145 -14.09 23.51 2.22
N ALA A 146 -13.43 23.18 1.12
CA ALA A 146 -11.99 23.02 1.09
C ALA A 146 -11.31 24.39 1.13
N ARG A 147 -10.27 24.51 1.96
CA ARG A 147 -9.39 25.69 1.99
C ARG A 147 -8.27 25.45 1.00
N GLU A 148 -7.76 26.51 0.37
CA GLU A 148 -6.52 26.41 -0.39
C GLU A 148 -5.42 25.78 0.48
N PRO A 149 -4.71 24.76 0.00
CA PRO A 149 -3.58 24.18 0.74
C PRO A 149 -2.50 25.21 1.03
N ASN A 150 -1.91 25.14 2.22
CA ASN A 150 -0.78 25.99 2.57
C ASN A 150 0.46 25.57 1.75
N ALA A 151 0.87 26.40 0.79
CA ALA A 151 1.99 26.14 -0.11
C ALA A 151 3.34 26.01 0.61
N ASP A 152 3.56 26.77 1.69
CA ASP A 152 4.78 26.68 2.50
C ASP A 152 4.83 25.34 3.25
N ALA A 153 3.69 24.88 3.75
CA ALA A 153 3.58 23.59 4.41
C ALA A 153 3.81 22.43 3.42
N ILE A 154 3.28 22.53 2.20
CA ILE A 154 3.57 21.56 1.12
C ILE A 154 5.07 21.52 0.86
N THR A 155 5.68 22.68 0.58
CA THR A 155 7.12 22.79 0.27
C THR A 155 7.97 22.23 1.41
N HIS A 156 7.60 22.51 2.68
CA HIS A 156 8.29 21.99 3.84
C HIS A 156 8.20 20.46 3.94
N LEU A 157 7.00 19.89 3.81
CA LEU A 157 6.75 18.46 3.89
C LEU A 157 7.45 17.71 2.74
N GLU A 158 7.42 18.26 1.53
CA GLU A 158 8.19 17.73 0.39
C GLU A 158 9.70 17.78 0.64
N GLY A 159 10.19 18.86 1.27
CA GLY A 159 11.59 19.01 1.67
C GLY A 159 12.08 17.95 2.67
N ILE A 160 11.19 17.40 3.49
CA ILE A 160 11.48 16.27 4.39
C ILE A 160 11.11 14.90 3.77
N GLY A 161 10.82 14.88 2.47
CA GLY A 161 10.65 13.67 1.67
C GLY A 161 9.22 13.14 1.60
N ALA A 162 8.21 13.93 1.96
CA ALA A 162 6.81 13.58 1.68
C ALA A 162 6.55 13.70 0.18
N THR A 163 5.70 12.82 -0.35
CA THR A 163 5.04 13.01 -1.64
C THR A 163 3.62 13.46 -1.36
N ILE A 164 3.26 14.63 -1.88
CA ILE A 164 1.94 15.23 -1.70
C ILE A 164 1.29 15.33 -3.07
N THR A 165 0.10 14.74 -3.21
CA THR A 165 -0.63 14.75 -4.48
C THR A 165 -2.10 15.08 -4.27
N PRO A 166 -2.73 15.85 -5.17
CA PRO A 166 -4.18 15.94 -5.18
C PRO A 166 -4.83 14.57 -5.42
N ILE A 167 -5.92 14.28 -4.72
CA ILE A 167 -6.69 13.04 -4.95
C ILE A 167 -7.29 12.99 -6.36
N ALA A 168 -7.56 14.16 -6.97
CA ALA A 168 -8.01 14.27 -8.35
C ALA A 168 -7.67 15.66 -8.92
N VAL A 169 -7.52 15.73 -10.26
CA VAL A 169 -7.34 17.01 -10.99
C VAL A 169 -8.50 17.98 -10.72
N THR A 170 -9.71 17.46 -10.53
CA THR A 170 -10.92 18.24 -10.25
C THR A 170 -11.10 18.57 -8.76
N LEU A 171 -10.21 18.08 -7.89
CA LEU A 171 -10.26 18.27 -6.43
C LEU A 171 -8.85 18.61 -5.90
N PRO A 172 -8.23 19.71 -6.38
CA PRO A 172 -6.84 20.04 -6.07
C PRO A 172 -6.58 20.37 -4.58
N GLU A 173 -7.62 20.72 -3.83
CA GLU A 173 -7.53 21.09 -2.42
C GLU A 173 -7.49 19.89 -1.47
N TYR A 174 -7.63 18.68 -2.01
CA TYR A 174 -7.72 17.44 -1.24
C TYR A 174 -6.50 16.60 -1.51
N LEU A 175 -5.75 16.31 -0.47
CA LEU A 175 -4.39 15.82 -0.59
C LEU A 175 -4.27 14.39 -0.07
N SER A 176 -3.51 13.61 -0.81
CA SER A 176 -2.92 12.36 -0.37
C SER A 176 -1.45 12.57 -0.06
N LEU A 177 -1.00 11.98 1.04
CA LEU A 177 0.34 12.20 1.59
C LEU A 177 1.00 10.89 1.98
N GLU A 178 2.22 10.65 1.48
CA GLU A 178 2.97 9.41 1.69
C GLU A 178 4.49 9.64 1.75
N TRP A 179 5.25 8.71 2.36
CA TRP A 179 6.72 8.77 2.46
C TRP A 179 7.41 7.53 1.87
N ILE A 180 7.32 7.33 0.55
CA ILE A 180 7.78 6.09 -0.11
C ILE A 180 9.28 5.81 0.09
N SER A 181 10.14 6.79 -0.12
CA SER A 181 11.61 6.57 -0.10
C SER A 181 12.25 6.91 1.25
N THR A 182 11.48 7.47 2.18
CA THR A 182 11.98 8.05 3.42
C THR A 182 11.22 7.57 4.66
N TYR A 183 10.25 6.64 4.54
CA TYR A 183 9.43 6.13 5.66
C TYR A 183 10.25 5.78 6.91
N HIS A 184 11.42 5.17 6.75
CA HIS A 184 12.30 4.72 7.85
C HIS A 184 12.89 5.88 8.67
N LYS A 185 12.78 7.12 8.19
CA LYS A 185 13.19 8.35 8.86
C LYS A 185 12.02 9.07 9.53
N ILE A 186 10.78 8.71 9.21
CA ILE A 186 9.59 9.42 9.66
C ILE A 186 9.21 8.98 11.07
N THR A 187 9.17 9.96 11.96
CA THR A 187 8.78 9.82 13.36
C THR A 187 7.58 10.71 13.67
N ASP A 188 7.16 10.74 14.94
CA ASP A 188 6.08 11.60 15.41
C ASP A 188 6.33 13.09 15.11
N LYS A 189 7.60 13.52 15.06
CA LYS A 189 8.00 14.90 14.75
C LYS A 189 7.59 15.33 13.35
N GLU A 190 7.84 14.49 12.35
CA GLU A 190 7.48 14.79 10.96
C GLU A 190 5.96 14.70 10.78
N ILE A 191 5.29 13.79 11.49
CA ILE A 191 3.83 13.65 11.46
C ILE A 191 3.13 14.88 12.07
N GLU A 192 3.69 15.48 13.12
CA GLU A 192 3.17 16.74 13.67
C GLU A 192 3.08 17.85 12.61
N GLN A 193 4.03 17.90 11.66
CA GLN A 193 4.04 18.91 10.61
C GLN A 193 2.85 18.78 9.64
N THR A 194 2.21 17.61 9.56
CA THR A 194 1.00 17.41 8.74
C THR A 194 -0.19 18.24 9.23
N LEU A 195 -0.16 18.73 10.47
CA LEU A 195 -1.22 19.58 11.02
C LEU A 195 -1.37 20.91 10.26
N HIS A 196 -0.31 21.39 9.61
CA HIS A 196 -0.39 22.57 8.75
C HIS A 196 -1.22 22.35 7.47
N LEU A 197 -1.50 21.09 7.14
CA LEU A 197 -2.38 20.66 6.04
C LEU A 197 -3.60 19.86 6.54
N ALA A 198 -3.92 19.93 7.84
CA ALA A 198 -5.08 19.23 8.43
C ALA A 198 -6.42 19.44 7.68
N PRO A 199 -6.77 20.62 7.14
CA PRO A 199 -8.02 20.79 6.39
C PRO A 199 -7.98 20.20 4.97
N ASN A 200 -6.83 19.69 4.52
CA ASN A 200 -6.61 19.23 3.14
C ASN A 200 -6.36 17.72 3.06
N ILE A 201 -5.75 17.11 4.08
CA ILE A 201 -5.37 15.70 4.03
C ILE A 201 -6.61 14.79 4.11
N VAL A 202 -6.79 13.98 3.06
CA VAL A 202 -7.85 12.98 2.91
C VAL A 202 -7.31 11.57 2.96
N GLU A 203 -6.07 11.37 2.51
CA GLU A 203 -5.40 10.08 2.50
C GLU A 203 -4.01 10.24 3.12
N LEU A 204 -3.63 9.31 3.99
CA LEU A 204 -2.35 9.33 4.67
C LEU A 204 -1.75 7.93 4.74
N ASP A 205 -0.56 7.76 4.14
CA ASP A 205 0.24 6.55 4.25
C ASP A 205 1.41 6.74 5.21
N LEU A 206 1.34 6.06 6.36
CA LEU A 206 2.39 6.00 7.37
C LEU A 206 2.97 4.58 7.50
N SER A 207 2.76 3.73 6.50
CA SER A 207 3.23 2.35 6.55
C SER A 207 4.75 2.29 6.75
N ARG A 208 5.17 1.33 7.58
CA ARG A 208 6.59 1.07 7.91
C ARG A 208 7.35 2.24 8.54
N THR A 209 6.69 3.36 8.83
CA THR A 209 7.30 4.50 9.52
C THR A 209 7.60 4.15 10.97
N LYS A 210 8.37 5.02 11.64
CA LYS A 210 8.63 4.92 13.08
C LYS A 210 7.59 5.68 13.90
N VAL A 211 6.40 5.90 13.36
CA VAL A 211 5.28 6.51 14.09
C VAL A 211 4.96 5.68 15.34
N THR A 212 4.71 6.39 16.44
CA THR A 212 4.25 5.81 17.70
C THR A 212 2.82 6.25 18.02
N ASN A 213 2.29 5.75 19.13
CA ASN A 213 0.97 6.16 19.62
C ASN A 213 0.88 7.67 19.91
N GLU A 214 2.01 8.33 20.24
CA GLU A 214 2.06 9.78 20.41
C GLU A 214 1.85 10.51 19.07
N GLY A 215 2.50 10.03 18.00
CA GLY A 215 2.28 10.52 16.64
C GLY A 215 0.83 10.45 16.18
N LEU A 216 0.11 9.38 16.55
CA LEU A 216 -1.31 9.24 16.21
C LEU A 216 -2.23 10.28 16.87
N LYS A 217 -1.80 10.97 17.92
CA LYS A 217 -2.55 12.12 18.47
C LYS A 217 -2.60 13.29 17.49
N HIS A 218 -1.61 13.42 16.61
CA HIS A 218 -1.63 14.41 15.53
C HIS A 218 -2.51 13.92 14.37
N VAL A 219 -2.41 12.64 14.01
CA VAL A 219 -3.27 12.02 12.96
C VAL A 219 -4.75 12.12 13.31
N GLY A 220 -5.11 11.94 14.58
CA GLY A 220 -6.50 12.09 15.06
C GLY A 220 -7.10 13.49 14.85
N LYS A 221 -6.28 14.51 14.55
CA LYS A 221 -6.75 15.88 14.23
C LYS A 221 -7.04 16.10 12.74
N LEU A 222 -6.75 15.11 11.89
CA LEU A 222 -6.98 15.17 10.45
C LEU A 222 -8.43 14.77 10.13
N ALA A 223 -9.39 15.62 10.50
CA ALA A 223 -10.83 15.29 10.50
C ALA A 223 -11.44 14.90 9.13
N ARG A 224 -10.69 15.08 8.04
CA ARG A 224 -11.12 14.74 6.67
C ARG A 224 -10.53 13.43 6.17
N LEU A 225 -9.77 12.74 7.01
CA LEU A 225 -9.11 11.50 6.66
C LEU A 225 -10.15 10.41 6.35
N THR A 226 -10.04 9.86 5.15
CA THR A 226 -10.88 8.76 4.65
C THR A 226 -10.05 7.48 4.49
N HIS A 227 -8.75 7.60 4.19
CA HIS A 227 -7.85 6.48 4.00
C HIS A 227 -6.63 6.64 4.91
N LEU A 228 -6.37 5.61 5.72
CA LEU A 228 -5.22 5.58 6.62
C LEU A 228 -4.50 4.23 6.55
N ASN A 229 -3.22 4.27 6.17
CA ASN A 229 -2.34 3.11 6.20
C ASN A 229 -1.37 3.21 7.39
N LEU A 230 -1.49 2.28 8.34
CA LEU A 230 -0.59 2.14 9.49
C LEU A 230 0.17 0.81 9.46
N SER A 231 0.18 0.13 8.32
CA SER A 231 0.73 -1.21 8.24
C SER A 231 2.22 -1.26 8.63
N ARG A 232 2.61 -2.33 9.34
CA ARG A 232 3.98 -2.56 9.82
C ARG A 232 4.54 -1.40 10.67
N THR A 233 3.69 -0.77 11.48
CA THR A 233 4.10 0.22 12.48
C THR A 233 4.00 -0.38 13.90
N ALA A 234 4.53 0.32 14.90
CA ALA A 234 4.49 -0.13 16.29
C ALA A 234 3.16 0.19 17.02
N ILE A 235 2.13 0.62 16.28
CA ILE A 235 0.84 1.07 16.83
C ILE A 235 0.10 -0.05 17.54
N ASP A 236 -0.47 0.27 18.70
CA ASP A 236 -1.33 -0.61 19.50
C ASP A 236 -2.72 0.04 19.74
N ASP A 237 -3.52 -0.55 20.61
CA ASP A 237 -4.87 -0.07 20.94
C ASP A 237 -4.90 1.35 21.51
N ASN A 238 -3.84 1.82 22.17
CA ASN A 238 -3.75 3.19 22.66
C ASN A 238 -3.56 4.17 21.51
N GLY A 239 -2.82 3.77 20.47
CA GLY A 239 -2.73 4.54 19.24
C GLY A 239 -4.10 4.67 18.55
N ILE A 240 -4.86 3.57 18.46
CA ILE A 240 -6.21 3.58 17.85
C ILE A 240 -7.20 4.44 18.64
N LYS A 241 -7.09 4.53 19.97
CA LYS A 241 -7.91 5.45 20.79
C LYS A 241 -7.79 6.91 20.32
N SER A 242 -6.59 7.33 19.93
CA SER A 242 -6.34 8.68 19.42
C SER A 242 -7.06 9.00 18.10
N LEU A 243 -7.55 7.97 17.39
CA LEU A 243 -8.24 8.10 16.10
C LEU A 243 -9.77 8.09 16.22
N SER A 244 -10.31 8.01 17.43
CA SER A 244 -11.74 7.80 17.70
C SER A 244 -12.70 8.82 17.08
N GLU A 245 -12.23 10.04 16.77
CA GLU A 245 -13.03 11.09 16.13
C GLU A 245 -12.94 11.11 14.60
N LEU A 246 -12.16 10.22 13.97
CA LEU A 246 -12.03 10.13 12.50
C LEU A 246 -13.23 9.40 11.87
N ARG A 247 -14.41 10.00 11.99
CA ARG A 247 -15.70 9.39 11.57
C ARG A 247 -15.85 9.20 10.07
N SER A 248 -15.04 9.89 9.28
CA SER A 248 -15.03 9.83 7.81
C SER A 248 -14.14 8.70 7.26
N LEU A 249 -13.51 7.89 8.11
CA LEU A 249 -12.66 6.78 7.65
C LEU A 249 -13.47 5.75 6.86
N GLU A 250 -13.04 5.52 5.62
CA GLU A 250 -13.57 4.51 4.71
C GLU A 250 -12.61 3.31 4.57
N TRP A 251 -11.31 3.53 4.72
CA TRP A 251 -10.29 2.50 4.58
C TRP A 251 -9.24 2.62 5.68
N LEU A 252 -9.00 1.51 6.38
CA LEU A 252 -8.02 1.43 7.46
C LEU A 252 -7.17 0.16 7.34
N ASN A 253 -5.87 0.33 7.24
CA ASN A 253 -4.94 -0.81 7.21
C ASN A 253 -4.09 -0.87 8.49
N LEU A 254 -4.32 -1.92 9.27
CA LEU A 254 -3.63 -2.22 10.53
C LEU A 254 -2.73 -3.47 10.41
N TYR A 255 -2.43 -3.90 9.19
CA TYR A 255 -1.61 -5.09 8.95
C TYR A 255 -0.29 -5.02 9.71
N GLY A 256 0.06 -6.08 10.46
CA GLY A 256 1.35 -6.15 11.15
C GLY A 256 1.53 -5.13 12.26
N THR A 257 0.43 -4.60 12.82
CA THR A 257 0.45 -3.74 14.02
C THR A 257 0.14 -4.56 15.28
N LYS A 258 0.22 -3.93 16.45
CA LYS A 258 0.03 -4.57 17.76
C LYS A 258 -1.40 -4.43 18.31
N VAL A 259 -2.36 -4.14 17.44
CA VAL A 259 -3.77 -3.96 17.84
C VAL A 259 -4.39 -5.29 18.28
N THR A 260 -5.30 -5.22 19.25
CA THR A 260 -6.03 -6.35 19.82
C THR A 260 -7.53 -6.11 19.69
N ASP A 261 -8.35 -7.02 20.24
CA ASP A 261 -9.80 -6.86 20.34
C ASP A 261 -10.24 -5.56 21.04
N ALA A 262 -9.38 -4.96 21.87
CA ALA A 262 -9.67 -3.68 22.52
C ALA A 262 -9.91 -2.54 21.51
N SER A 263 -9.29 -2.61 20.32
CA SER A 263 -9.52 -1.64 19.24
C SER A 263 -10.90 -1.75 18.58
N ILE A 264 -11.57 -2.90 18.68
CA ILE A 264 -12.85 -3.18 17.97
C ILE A 264 -13.97 -2.23 18.43
N ALA A 265 -13.99 -1.87 19.71
CA ALA A 265 -14.96 -0.91 20.26
C ALA A 265 -14.82 0.50 19.64
N ILE A 266 -13.63 0.84 19.15
CA ILE A 266 -13.37 2.12 18.48
C ILE A 266 -13.64 1.97 16.98
N ILE A 267 -13.06 0.95 16.34
CA ILE A 267 -13.18 0.75 14.88
C ILE A 267 -14.65 0.58 14.47
N SER A 268 -15.46 -0.09 15.30
CA SER A 268 -16.90 -0.24 15.04
C SER A 268 -17.63 1.09 14.92
N LYS A 269 -17.12 2.20 15.48
CA LYS A 269 -17.73 3.55 15.39
C LYS A 269 -17.57 4.21 14.03
N TYR A 270 -16.65 3.73 13.19
CA TYR A 270 -16.45 4.24 11.82
C TYR A 270 -17.55 3.69 10.90
N ARG A 271 -18.72 4.32 10.93
CA ARG A 271 -19.93 3.84 10.21
C ARG A 271 -19.76 3.82 8.70
N ASP A 272 -18.82 4.61 8.19
CA ASP A 272 -18.52 4.72 6.76
C ASP A 272 -17.38 3.81 6.30
N LEU A 273 -16.83 3.00 7.21
CA LEU A 273 -15.71 2.12 6.92
C LEU A 273 -16.14 1.06 5.89
N LYS A 274 -15.51 1.09 4.71
CA LYS A 274 -15.72 0.15 3.62
C LYS A 274 -14.76 -1.03 3.71
N ALA A 275 -13.55 -0.82 4.23
CA ALA A 275 -12.57 -1.90 4.39
C ALA A 275 -11.65 -1.71 5.59
N VAL A 276 -11.34 -2.81 6.26
CA VAL A 276 -10.36 -2.87 7.35
C VAL A 276 -9.50 -4.13 7.27
N TYR A 277 -8.19 -3.94 7.35
CA TYR A 277 -7.20 -5.01 7.23
C TYR A 277 -6.55 -5.27 8.58
N LEU A 278 -6.73 -6.49 9.10
CA LEU A 278 -6.34 -6.91 10.45
C LEU A 278 -5.34 -8.08 10.42
N TRP A 279 -4.74 -8.37 9.26
CA TRP A 279 -3.79 -9.46 9.14
C TRP A 279 -2.54 -9.21 10.01
N ASN A 280 -1.99 -10.26 10.62
CA ASN A 280 -0.81 -10.20 11.48
C ASN A 280 -0.97 -9.19 12.63
N THR A 281 -2.18 -9.11 13.18
CA THR A 281 -2.50 -8.39 14.43
C THR A 281 -2.88 -9.40 15.51
N SER A 282 -3.09 -8.93 16.73
CA SER A 282 -3.57 -9.74 17.85
C SER A 282 -5.10 -9.69 18.02
N VAL A 283 -5.84 -9.25 17.00
CA VAL A 283 -7.31 -9.36 16.96
C VAL A 283 -7.70 -10.84 16.79
N THR A 284 -8.65 -11.31 17.60
CA THR A 284 -9.16 -12.69 17.61
C THR A 284 -10.30 -12.91 16.61
N ASP A 285 -10.74 -14.16 16.43
CA ASP A 285 -11.84 -14.51 15.52
C ASP A 285 -13.16 -13.92 16.02
N GLU A 286 -13.31 -13.90 17.35
CA GLU A 286 -14.40 -13.28 18.05
C GLU A 286 -14.40 -11.76 17.84
N GLY A 287 -13.23 -11.12 17.96
CA GLY A 287 -13.07 -9.68 17.71
C GLY A 287 -13.41 -9.29 16.27
N ALA A 288 -12.86 -10.01 15.29
CA ALA A 288 -13.16 -9.79 13.89
C ALA A 288 -14.63 -10.05 13.55
N SER A 289 -15.22 -11.12 14.09
CA SER A 289 -16.65 -11.43 13.93
C SER A 289 -17.55 -10.37 14.56
N SER A 290 -17.16 -9.83 15.72
CA SER A 290 -17.83 -8.70 16.36
C SER A 290 -17.81 -7.47 15.46
N LEU A 291 -16.68 -7.19 14.82
CA LEU A 291 -16.56 -6.08 13.88
C LEU A 291 -17.42 -6.28 12.63
N ARG A 292 -17.45 -7.49 12.05
CA ARG A 292 -18.34 -7.83 10.93
C ARG A 292 -19.81 -7.62 11.26
N ARG A 293 -20.24 -7.94 12.49
CA ARG A 293 -21.62 -7.68 12.93
C ARG A 293 -21.90 -6.19 13.12
N ALA A 294 -20.93 -5.45 13.63
CA ALA A 294 -21.07 -4.01 13.87
C ALA A 294 -21.02 -3.17 12.58
N LEU A 295 -20.31 -3.65 11.56
CA LEU A 295 -20.09 -3.00 10.27
C LEU A 295 -20.40 -4.00 9.13
N PRO A 296 -21.69 -4.33 8.88
CA PRO A 296 -22.07 -5.40 7.96
C PRO A 296 -21.68 -5.12 6.50
N ASP A 297 -21.55 -3.85 6.10
CA ASP A 297 -21.16 -3.45 4.75
C ASP A 297 -19.64 -3.32 4.59
N ALA A 298 -18.88 -3.37 5.70
CA ALA A 298 -17.44 -3.25 5.67
C ALA A 298 -16.77 -4.59 5.35
N LYS A 299 -15.82 -4.56 4.42
CA LYS A 299 -14.90 -5.68 4.18
C LYS A 299 -13.87 -5.77 5.32
N VAL A 300 -14.15 -6.59 6.32
CA VAL A 300 -13.16 -7.01 7.32
C VAL A 300 -12.26 -8.09 6.70
N VAL A 301 -10.93 -7.90 6.73
CA VAL A 301 -9.95 -8.82 6.14
C VAL A 301 -8.98 -9.32 7.21
N ARG A 302 -8.98 -10.64 7.46
CA ARG A 302 -8.05 -11.33 8.36
C ARG A 302 -7.64 -12.70 7.78
N ASP A 303 -6.49 -13.22 8.22
CA ASP A 303 -5.88 -14.49 7.74
C ASP A 303 -6.70 -15.74 8.07
N THR A 304 -7.44 -15.72 9.18
CA THR A 304 -8.09 -16.92 9.73
C THR A 304 -9.32 -17.38 8.96
N ASP A 305 -9.98 -16.50 8.19
CA ASP A 305 -11.20 -16.88 7.46
C ASP A 305 -10.94 -17.84 6.29
N ALA A 306 -9.68 -18.12 5.93
CA ALA A 306 -9.32 -19.08 4.88
C ALA A 306 -8.16 -20.05 5.21
N ARG A 307 -7.34 -19.79 6.24
CA ARG A 307 -6.22 -20.68 6.61
C ARG A 307 -6.45 -21.57 7.82
N ALA A 308 -7.26 -21.16 8.81
CA ALA A 308 -7.42 -21.93 10.05
C ALA A 308 -8.05 -23.32 9.79
N ASN A 309 -9.08 -23.38 8.95
CA ASN A 309 -9.77 -24.65 8.66
C ASN A 309 -9.05 -25.59 7.69
N ARG A 310 -7.81 -25.29 7.27
CA ARG A 310 -7.08 -26.16 6.31
C ARG A 310 -5.88 -26.89 6.91
N PHE A 311 -5.51 -26.61 8.16
CA PHE A 311 -4.34 -27.22 8.82
C PHE A 311 -4.63 -27.83 10.19
N ASP A 312 -5.83 -27.67 10.75
CA ASP A 312 -6.19 -28.25 12.06
C ASP A 312 -6.44 -29.77 12.05
N ASP A 313 -6.30 -30.45 10.90
CA ASP A 313 -6.48 -31.91 10.78
C ASP A 313 -5.27 -32.60 10.10
N LEU A 314 -4.06 -32.06 10.27
CA LEU A 314 -2.82 -32.71 9.79
C LEU A 314 -2.51 -34.06 10.48
N ASP A 315 -3.25 -34.42 11.53
CA ASP A 315 -3.11 -35.71 12.24
C ASP A 315 -4.06 -36.81 11.73
N LYS A 316 -4.85 -36.59 10.67
CA LYS A 316 -5.80 -37.59 10.14
C LYS A 316 -5.62 -37.85 8.64
N PRO A 317 -4.83 -38.86 8.24
CA PRO A 317 -4.36 -38.99 6.86
C PRO A 317 -5.38 -39.51 5.82
N ASN A 318 -6.68 -39.58 6.07
CA ASN A 318 -7.62 -40.23 5.14
C ASN A 318 -9.03 -39.61 5.09
N ARG A 319 -9.16 -38.31 4.84
CA ARG A 319 -10.49 -37.75 4.51
C ARG A 319 -10.45 -36.51 3.62
N PHE A 320 -10.21 -36.73 2.34
CA PHE A 320 -10.65 -35.79 1.30
C PHE A 320 -11.59 -36.57 0.37
N ASP A 321 -12.90 -36.41 0.58
CA ASP A 321 -13.89 -36.72 -0.46
C ASP A 321 -14.09 -35.44 -1.29
N PHE A 322 -13.99 -35.60 -2.62
CA PHE A 322 -14.05 -34.55 -3.64
C PHE A 322 -15.40 -33.85 -3.74
#